data_AF-J1GT94-F1
#
_entry.id   AF-J1GT94-F1
#
_cell.length_a   1.000
_cell.length_b   1.000
_cell.length_c   1.000
_cell.angle_alpha   90.00
_cell.angle_beta   90.00
_cell.angle_gamma   90.00
#
_symmetry.space_group_name_H-M   'P 1'
#
loop_
_entity.id
_entity.type
_entity.pdbx_description
1 polymer ?
#
loop_
_entity_poly.entity_id
_entity_poly.type
_entity_poly.pdbx_seq_one_letter_code
_entity_poly.pdbx_strand_id
1 'polypeptide(L)'
;MHYLFAVPLIGGILLAIFLKVLPHFSRISLNLWNSAVAIATTGTLFRGIVNLSGRSTTLDGPYWYVGISFAILAIISIFINPIRLKKNVRTAEV
;
A
#
# COMPACT_ATOMS: atom_id res chain seq x y z
N MET A 1 -5.85 17.61 13.35
CA MET A 1 -4.97 16.53 13.88
C MET A 1 -5.72 15.28 14.33
N HIS A 2 -7.04 15.32 14.52
CA HIS A 2 -7.80 14.16 15.01
C HIS A 2 -7.81 12.94 14.07
N TYR A 3 -7.55 13.11 12.77
CA TYR A 3 -7.67 12.01 11.78
C TYR A 3 -6.33 11.46 11.27
N LEU A 4 -5.21 11.75 11.94
CA LEU A 4 -3.88 11.27 11.50
C LEU A 4 -3.76 9.73 11.54
N PHE A 5 -4.53 9.07 12.41
CA PHE A 5 -4.59 7.61 12.49
C PHE A 5 -5.48 6.97 11.41
N ALA A 6 -6.29 7.75 10.69
CA ALA A 6 -7.29 7.22 9.77
C ALA A 6 -6.65 6.48 8.59
N VAL A 7 -5.56 7.01 8.04
CA VAL A 7 -4.85 6.39 6.91
C VAL A 7 -4.28 5.01 7.26
N PRO A 8 -3.46 4.84 8.33
CA PRO A 8 -2.95 3.52 8.69
C PRO A 8 -4.07 2.56 9.13
N LEU A 9 -5.11 3.06 9.79
CA LEU A 9 -6.26 2.23 10.19
C LEU A 9 -7.02 1.68 8.97
N ILE A 10 -7.39 2.55 8.02
CA ILE A 10 -8.07 2.14 6.79
C ILE A 10 -7.19 1.20 5.98
N GLY A 11 -5.89 1.51 5.84
CA GLY A 11 -4.93 0.66 5.15
C GLY A 11 -4.81 -0.75 5.75
N GLY A 12 -4.83 -0.86 7.09
CA GLY A 12 -4.82 -2.13 7.80
C GLY A 12 -6.13 -2.93 7.67
N ILE A 13 -7.27 -2.25 7.77
CA ILE A 13 -8.59 -2.89 7.58
C ILE A 13 -8.72 -3.45 6.16
N LEU A 14 -8.35 -2.68 5.15
CA LEU A 14 -8.37 -3.13 3.75
C LEU A 14 -7.45 -4.33 3.54
N LEU A 15 -6.24 -4.32 4.12
CA LEU A 15 -5.33 -5.46 4.05
C LEU A 15 -5.95 -6.72 4.68
N ALA A 16 -6.57 -6.60 5.84
CA ALA A 16 -7.21 -7.72 6.52
C ALA A 16 -8.37 -8.31 5.70
N ILE A 17 -9.17 -7.46 5.04
CA ILE A 17 -10.21 -7.90 4.11
C ILE A 17 -9.58 -8.64 2.92
N PHE A 18 -8.52 -8.09 2.31
CA PHE A 18 -7.86 -8.74 1.18
C PHE A 18 -7.26 -10.10 1.55
N LEU A 19 -6.61 -10.21 2.71
CA LEU A 19 -6.07 -11.49 3.20
C LEU A 19 -7.17 -12.52 3.47
N LYS A 20 -8.37 -12.08 3.85
CA LYS A 20 -9.52 -12.98 4.07
C LYS A 20 -10.15 -13.46 2.77
N VAL A 21 -10.22 -12.60 1.75
CA VAL A 21 -10.88 -12.91 0.46
C VAL A 21 -9.94 -13.58 -0.54
N LEU A 22 -8.64 -13.25 -0.52
CA LEU A 22 -7.67 -13.71 -1.50
C LEU A 22 -6.69 -14.72 -0.87
N PRO A 23 -6.64 -15.97 -1.35
CA PRO A 23 -5.91 -17.05 -0.69
C PRO A 23 -4.38 -17.01 -0.86
N HIS A 24 -3.81 -16.08 -1.64
CA HIS A 24 -2.36 -16.06 -1.91
C HIS A 24 -1.78 -14.64 -2.03
N PHE A 25 -1.35 -14.08 -0.89
CA PHE A 25 -0.50 -12.89 -0.87
C PHE A 25 0.98 -13.27 -0.89
N SER A 26 1.74 -12.71 -1.83
CA SER A 26 3.20 -12.85 -1.81
C SER A 26 3.84 -11.87 -0.83
N ARG A 27 5.07 -12.18 -0.40
CA ARG A 27 5.90 -11.25 0.41
C ARG A 27 6.08 -9.90 -0.30
N ILE A 28 6.20 -9.88 -1.62
CA ILE A 28 6.34 -8.66 -2.41
C ILE A 28 5.07 -7.82 -2.33
N SER A 29 3.89 -8.44 -2.52
CA SER A 29 2.60 -7.75 -2.46
C SER A 29 2.36 -7.12 -1.08
N LEU A 30 2.72 -7.84 -0.01
CA LEU A 30 2.63 -7.32 1.37
C LEU A 30 3.60 -6.15 1.61
N ASN A 31 4.85 -6.26 1.15
CA ASN A 31 5.82 -5.18 1.31
C ASN A 31 5.44 -3.92 0.53
N LEU A 32 4.90 -4.08 -0.69
CA LEU A 32 4.39 -2.97 -1.49
C LEU A 32 3.19 -2.30 -0.81
N TRP A 33 2.26 -3.09 -0.26
CA TRP A 33 1.11 -2.57 0.48
C TRP A 33 1.55 -1.81 1.74
N ASN A 34 2.41 -2.41 2.56
CA ASN A 34 2.92 -1.77 3.78
C ASN A 34 3.67 -0.48 3.47
N SER A 35 4.47 -0.47 2.40
CA SER A 35 5.15 0.73 1.92
C SER A 35 4.15 1.81 1.48
N ALA A 36 3.08 1.44 0.76
CA ALA A 36 2.03 2.38 0.35
C ALA A 36 1.38 3.07 1.56
N VAL A 37 0.99 2.28 2.56
CA VAL A 37 0.36 2.79 3.79
C VAL A 37 1.32 3.68 4.58
N ALA A 38 2.60 3.29 4.68
CA ALA A 38 3.61 4.09 5.36
C ALA A 38 3.86 5.45 4.69
N ILE A 39 3.95 5.48 3.36
CA ILE A 39 4.15 6.71 2.58
C ILE A 39 2.94 7.64 2.74
N ALA A 40 1.72 7.13 2.58
CA ALA A 40 0.51 7.92 2.74
C ALA A 40 0.38 8.47 4.18
N THR A 41 0.68 7.64 5.18
CA THR A 41 0.69 8.06 6.59
C THR A 41 1.70 9.18 6.81
N THR A 42 2.92 9.03 6.30
CA THR A 42 3.96 10.07 6.35
C THR A 42 3.51 11.37 5.69
N GLY A 43 2.83 11.30 4.53
CA GLY A 43 2.26 12.46 3.87
C GLY A 43 1.24 13.21 4.72
N THR A 44 0.34 12.47 5.38
CA THR A 44 -0.63 13.09 6.31
C THR A 44 0.01 13.69 7.56
N LEU A 45 1.05 13.05 8.10
CA LEU A 45 1.82 13.57 9.23
C LEU A 45 2.55 14.85 8.83
N PHE A 46 3.21 14.86 7.67
CA PHE A 46 3.88 16.03 7.13
C PHE A 46 2.91 17.20 6.94
N ARG A 47 1.74 16.96 6.34
CA ARG A 47 0.70 17.98 6.21
C ARG A 47 0.19 18.46 7.58
N GLY A 48 0.08 17.57 8.55
CA GLY A 48 -0.23 17.92 9.94
C GLY A 48 0.79 18.88 10.53
N ILE A 49 2.08 18.57 10.42
CA ILE A 49 3.18 19.41 10.92
C ILE A 49 3.16 20.79 10.26
N VAL A 50 3.00 20.83 8.93
CA VAL A 50 2.96 22.10 8.19
C VAL A 50 1.77 22.96 8.61
N ASN A 51 0.58 22.36 8.74
CA ASN A 51 -0.61 23.08 9.20
C ASN A 51 -0.46 23.60 10.65
N LEU A 52 0.16 22.82 11.55
CA LEU A 52 0.46 23.28 12.91
C LEU A 52 1.43 24.46 12.93
N SER A 53 2.36 24.49 11.98
CA SER A 53 3.32 25.59 11.83
C SER A 53 2.75 26.86 11.21
N GLY A 54 1.47 26.88 10.82
CA GLY A 54 0.81 28.03 10.19
C GLY A 54 1.24 28.31 8.75
N ARG A 55 1.91 27.35 8.10
CA ARG A 55 2.38 27.46 6.71
C ARG A 55 1.51 26.64 5.78
N SER A 56 1.59 26.94 4.49
CA SER A 56 1.02 26.13 3.42
C SER A 56 2.15 25.54 2.57
N THR A 57 2.00 24.29 2.17
CA THR A 57 2.94 23.61 1.27
C THR A 57 2.18 22.73 0.30
N THR A 58 2.78 22.48 -0.86
CA THR A 58 2.31 21.51 -1.86
C THR A 58 3.11 20.20 -1.80
N LEU A 59 4.09 20.11 -0.91
CA LEU A 59 4.99 18.96 -0.75
C LEU A 59 4.30 17.73 -0.13
N ASP A 60 3.04 17.85 0.32
CA ASP A 60 2.21 16.71 0.72
C ASP A 60 1.69 15.91 -0.49
N GLY A 61 1.52 16.55 -1.66
CA GLY A 61 1.04 15.91 -2.89
C GLY A 61 1.88 14.72 -3.35
N PRO A 62 3.22 14.83 -3.45
CA PRO A 62 4.12 13.73 -3.83
C PRO A 62 3.92 12.45 -3.00
N TYR A 63 3.68 12.58 -1.69
CA TYR A 63 3.41 11.41 -0.83
C TYR A 63 2.15 10.67 -1.25
N TRP A 64 1.09 11.40 -1.61
CA TRP A 64 -0.14 10.78 -2.11
C TRP A 64 0.08 10.08 -3.45
N TYR A 65 0.77 10.71 -4.40
CA TYR A 65 1.05 10.10 -5.71
C TYR A 65 1.86 8.82 -5.56
N VAL A 66 2.97 8.85 -4.82
CA VAL A 66 3.83 7.67 -4.63
C VAL A 66 3.11 6.58 -3.83
N GLY A 67 2.38 6.97 -2.77
CA GLY A 67 1.59 6.01 -1.97
C GLY A 67 0.54 5.28 -2.80
N ILE A 68 -0.21 6.01 -3.65
CA ILE A 68 -1.19 5.42 -4.57
C ILE A 68 -0.50 4.51 -5.60
N SER A 69 0.64 4.93 -6.16
CA SER A 69 1.40 4.08 -7.09
C SER A 69 1.82 2.76 -6.45
N PHE A 70 2.31 2.78 -5.20
CA PHE A 70 2.67 1.56 -4.48
C PHE A 70 1.44 0.69 -4.17
N ALA A 71 0.29 1.27 -3.84
CA ALA A 71 -0.94 0.53 -3.63
C ALA A 71 -1.41 -0.18 -4.92
N ILE A 72 -1.35 0.52 -6.06
CA ILE A 72 -1.66 -0.06 -7.38
C ILE A 72 -0.69 -1.21 -7.70
N LEU A 73 0.61 -1.00 -7.50
CA LEU A 73 1.62 -2.06 -7.70
C LEU A 73 1.40 -3.26 -6.78
N ALA A 74 1.00 -3.03 -5.52
CA ALA A 74 0.66 -4.10 -4.59
C ALA A 74 -0.51 -4.93 -5.12
N ILE A 75 -1.57 -4.29 -5.61
CA ILE A 75 -2.74 -4.97 -6.19
C ILE A 75 -2.35 -5.75 -7.45
N ILE A 76 -1.62 -5.13 -8.39
CA ILE A 76 -1.14 -5.78 -9.61
C ILE A 76 -0.27 -7.01 -9.26
N SER A 77 0.60 -6.88 -8.25
CA SER A 77 1.47 -7.96 -7.79
C SER A 77 0.69 -9.19 -7.30
N ILE A 78 -0.49 -9.01 -6.71
CA ILE A 78 -1.34 -10.13 -6.25
C ILE A 78 -1.74 -11.03 -7.43
N PHE A 79 -2.03 -10.46 -8.60
CA PHE A 79 -2.45 -11.23 -9.77
C PHE A 79 -1.29 -11.92 -10.52
N ILE A 80 -0.08 -11.35 -10.45
CA ILE A 80 1.09 -11.90 -11.16
C ILE A 80 1.68 -13.14 -10.45
N ASN A 81 1.67 -13.17 -9.12
CA ASN A 81 2.23 -14.28 -8.34
C ASN A 81 1.56 -15.66 -8.60
N PRO A 82 0.22 -15.80 -8.60
CA PRO A 82 -0.42 -17.07 -8.91
C PRO A 82 -0.13 -17.52 -10.35
N ILE A 83 0.01 -16.59 -11.30
CA ILE A 83 0.42 -16.89 -12.68
C ILE A 83 1.83 -17.49 -12.72
N ARG A 84 2.76 -16.93 -11.93
CA ARG A 84 4.15 -17.41 -11.85
C ARG A 84 4.24 -18.81 -11.23
N LEU A 85 3.46 -19.09 -10.19
CA LEU A 85 3.39 -20.40 -9.55
C LEU A 85 2.81 -21.46 -10.50
N LYS A 86 1.69 -21.14 -11.17
CA LYS A 86 1.04 -22.04 -12.13
C LYS A 86 1.95 -22.38 -13.32
N LYS A 87 2.74 -21.40 -13.79
CA LYS A 87 3.72 -21.62 -14.86
C LYS A 87 4.84 -22.57 -14.43
N ASN A 88 5.41 -22.41 -13.24
CA ASN A 88 6.50 -23.26 -12.74
C ASN A 88 6.06 -24.71 -12.53
N VAL A 89 4.86 -24.96 -11.99
CA VAL A 89 4.31 -26.32 -11.82
C VAL A 89 4.21 -27.03 -13.18
N ARG A 90 3.68 -26.34 -14.19
CA ARG A 90 3.48 -26.93 -15.53
C ARG A 90 4.77 -27.28 -16.26
N THR A 91 5.89 -26.62 -15.94
CA THR A 91 7.22 -26.95 -16.49
C THR A 91 7.96 -28.04 -15.71
N ALA A 92 7.54 -28.36 -14.49
CA ALA A 92 8.15 -29.42 -13.69
C ALA A 92 7.51 -30.80 -13.96
N GLU A 93 6.35 -30.84 -14.61
CA GLU A 93 5.61 -32.06 -14.98
C GLU A 93 5.90 -32.57 -16.40
N VAL A 94 6.89 -31.99 -17.10
CA VAL A 94 7.30 -32.37 -18.48
C VAL A 94 8.75 -32.83 -18.46
#